data_AF-A0A9X9QD47-F1
#
_entry.id   AF-A0A9X9QD47-F1
#
_cell.length_a   1.000
_cell.length_b   1.000
_cell.length_c   1.000
_cell.angle_alpha   90.00
_cell.angle_beta   90.00
_cell.angle_gamma   90.00
#
_symmetry.space_group_name_H-M   'P 1'
#
loop_
_entity.id
_entity.type
_entity.pdbx_description
1 polymer ?
#
loop_
_entity_poly.entity_id
_entity_poly.type
_entity_poly.pdbx_seq_one_letter_code
_entity_poly.pdbx_strand_id
1 'polypeptide(L)'
;MKILNLEWLVALFCISKLAIANTIFHCGSIPITAEDIKTAYNNSKSAPIAGYPTIMRIQYFEDAFNYTAYPMLLNGATSLTNPNGHYFLVWTENFSNWNVIMKLNTETKFCQMTSQYWGSSLQTILNL
;
A
#
# COMPACT_ATOMS: atom_id res chain seq x y z
N MET A 1 -35.83 -16.59 -32.76
CA MET A 1 -35.87 -15.96 -31.41
C MET A 1 -34.46 -16.07 -30.83
N LYS A 2 -33.87 -14.93 -30.45
CA LYS A 2 -32.42 -14.74 -30.26
C LYS A 2 -31.88 -15.52 -29.06
N ILE A 3 -31.01 -16.50 -29.30
CA ILE A 3 -30.08 -17.05 -28.31
C ILE A 3 -28.83 -16.15 -28.38
N LEU A 4 -28.84 -15.05 -27.63
CA LEU A 4 -27.72 -14.09 -27.55
C LEU A 4 -27.35 -13.74 -26.10
N ASN A 5 -27.95 -14.41 -25.11
CA ASN A 5 -27.91 -13.95 -23.71
C ASN A 5 -27.15 -14.86 -22.73
N LEU A 6 -26.59 -16.00 -23.16
CA LEU A 6 -25.90 -16.91 -22.23
C LEU A 6 -24.39 -16.63 -22.11
N GLU A 7 -23.73 -16.24 -23.20
CA GLU A 7 -22.28 -15.97 -23.21
C GLU A 7 -21.91 -14.73 -22.39
N TRP A 8 -22.77 -13.71 -22.38
CA TRP A 8 -22.60 -12.51 -21.54
C TRP A 8 -22.74 -12.81 -20.03
N LEU A 9 -23.55 -13.79 -19.67
CA LEU A 9 -23.75 -14.19 -18.27
C LEU A 9 -22.52 -14.92 -17.73
N VAL A 10 -21.87 -15.76 -18.56
CA VAL A 10 -20.60 -16.40 -18.22
C VAL A 10 -19.46 -15.38 -18.13
N ALA A 11 -19.44 -14.38 -19.03
CA ALA A 11 -18.51 -13.26 -18.90
C ALA A 11 -18.72 -12.50 -17.57
N LEU A 12 -19.98 -12.22 -17.17
CA LEU A 12 -20.27 -11.59 -15.87
C LEU A 12 -19.81 -12.43 -14.66
N PHE A 13 -19.94 -13.76 -14.72
CA PHE A 13 -19.45 -14.64 -13.65
C PHE A 13 -17.92 -14.76 -13.62
N CYS A 14 -17.23 -14.74 -14.76
CA CYS A 14 -15.76 -14.64 -14.82
C CYS A 14 -15.25 -13.27 -14.33
N ILE A 15 -16.04 -12.22 -14.55
CA ILE A 15 -15.82 -10.87 -14.02
C ILE A 15 -16.14 -10.81 -12.51
N SER A 16 -16.98 -11.68 -11.94
CA SER A 16 -17.23 -11.66 -10.48
C SER A 16 -16.10 -12.26 -9.63
N LYS A 17 -15.09 -12.87 -10.26
CA LYS A 17 -13.74 -13.08 -9.67
C LYS A 17 -12.81 -11.87 -9.90
N LEU A 18 -13.33 -10.72 -10.34
CA LEU A 18 -12.63 -9.44 -10.32
C LEU A 18 -12.13 -9.21 -8.90
N ALA A 19 -10.82 -9.35 -8.74
CA ALA A 19 -9.99 -8.69 -7.77
C ALA A 19 -10.70 -8.46 -6.42
N ILE A 20 -10.76 -9.50 -5.59
CA ILE A 20 -10.61 -9.22 -4.15
C ILE A 20 -9.23 -8.58 -4.06
N ALA A 21 -9.22 -7.25 -4.10
CA ALA A 21 -8.01 -6.46 -4.05
C ALA A 21 -7.32 -6.92 -2.76
N ASN A 22 -6.17 -7.56 -2.92
CA ASN A 22 -5.55 -8.32 -1.86
C ASN A 22 -5.07 -7.37 -0.76
N THR A 23 -5.99 -7.07 0.16
CA THR A 23 -5.87 -5.95 1.09
C THR A 23 -4.96 -6.38 2.23
N ILE A 24 -3.82 -5.70 2.32
CA ILE A 24 -2.80 -5.96 3.32
C ILE A 24 -3.03 -5.06 4.53
N PHE A 25 -3.36 -3.78 4.32
CA PHE A 25 -3.64 -2.84 5.41
C PHE A 25 -4.98 -2.14 5.27
N HIS A 26 -5.53 -1.73 6.41
CA HIS A 26 -6.59 -0.74 6.51
C HIS A 26 -6.04 0.53 7.16
N CYS A 27 -5.98 1.62 6.40
CA CYS A 27 -5.67 2.95 6.90
C CYS A 27 -6.97 3.71 7.15
N GLY A 28 -7.60 3.49 8.32
CA GLY A 28 -8.97 3.95 8.54
C GLY A 28 -9.94 3.20 7.62
N SER A 29 -10.70 3.93 6.79
CA SER A 29 -11.61 3.33 5.80
C SER A 29 -10.94 3.02 4.45
N ILE A 30 -9.65 3.32 4.27
CA ILE A 30 -8.94 3.13 3.00
C ILE A 30 -8.21 1.78 3.02
N PRO A 31 -8.59 0.83 2.13
CA PRO A 31 -7.84 -0.40 1.96
C PRO A 31 -6.55 -0.13 1.19
N ILE A 32 -5.45 -0.74 1.63
CA ILE A 32 -4.16 -0.75 0.95
C ILE A 32 -3.88 -2.17 0.47
N THR A 33 -3.69 -2.30 -0.82
CA THR A 33 -3.52 -3.59 -1.49
C THR A 33 -2.05 -3.94 -1.68
N ALA A 34 -1.78 -5.21 -1.97
CA ALA A 34 -0.44 -5.65 -2.37
C ALA A 34 0.10 -4.87 -3.58
N GLU A 35 -0.78 -4.50 -4.52
CA GLU A 35 -0.40 -3.75 -5.73
C GLU A 35 0.00 -2.31 -5.40
N ASP A 36 -0.70 -1.66 -4.48
CA ASP A 36 -0.34 -0.31 -4.02
C ASP A 36 1.06 -0.31 -3.39
N ILE A 37 1.37 -1.33 -2.58
CA ILE A 37 2.67 -1.50 -1.93
C ILE A 37 3.77 -1.73 -2.97
N LYS A 38 3.55 -2.64 -3.93
CA LYS A 38 4.50 -2.90 -5.02
C LYS A 38 4.76 -1.66 -5.87
N THR A 39 3.69 -0.94 -6.20
CA THR A 39 3.77 0.30 -6.99
C THR A 39 4.58 1.36 -6.25
N ALA A 40 4.28 1.60 -4.97
CA ALA A 40 5.04 2.55 -4.16
C ALA A 40 6.52 2.17 -4.04
N TYR A 41 6.82 0.90 -3.78
CA TYR A 41 8.21 0.43 -3.72
C TYR A 41 8.93 0.59 -5.07
N ASN A 42 8.30 0.24 -6.19
CA ASN A 42 8.91 0.42 -7.51
C ASN A 42 9.13 1.90 -7.84
N ASN A 43 8.17 2.77 -7.56
CA ASN A 43 8.31 4.22 -7.73
C ASN A 43 9.41 4.81 -6.86
N SER A 44 9.66 4.26 -5.67
CA SER A 44 10.79 4.68 -4.84
C SER A 44 12.15 4.48 -5.51
N LYS A 45 12.26 3.53 -6.45
CA LYS A 45 13.47 3.24 -7.23
C LYS A 45 13.52 4.01 -8.56
N SER A 46 12.38 4.19 -9.23
CA SER A 46 12.32 4.68 -10.62
C SER A 46 11.77 6.11 -10.78
N ALA A 47 11.03 6.62 -9.79
CA ALA A 47 10.32 7.90 -9.87
C ALA A 47 10.37 8.64 -8.50
N PRO A 48 11.55 9.10 -8.07
CA PRO A 48 11.69 9.80 -6.79
C PRO A 48 10.84 11.07 -6.77
N ILE A 49 10.17 11.31 -5.63
CA ILE A 49 9.48 12.57 -5.34
C ILE A 49 10.46 13.44 -4.57
N ALA A 50 10.43 14.76 -4.74
CA ALA A 50 11.34 15.66 -4.03
C ALA A 50 11.32 15.37 -2.50
N GLY A 51 12.49 15.01 -1.96
CA GLY A 51 12.65 14.62 -0.57
C GLY A 51 12.35 13.14 -0.25
N TYR A 52 12.08 12.28 -1.25
CA TYR A 52 11.80 10.85 -1.08
C TYR A 52 12.48 9.98 -2.16
N PRO A 53 12.87 8.72 -1.84
CA PRO A 53 12.78 8.10 -0.52
C PRO A 53 13.66 8.81 0.51
N THR A 54 13.26 8.75 1.77
CA THR A 54 13.98 9.36 2.89
C THR A 54 14.16 8.36 4.02
N ILE A 55 15.16 8.57 4.87
CA ILE A 55 15.38 7.76 6.05
C ILE A 55 14.82 8.52 7.25
N MET A 56 13.96 7.85 8.02
CA MET A 56 13.38 8.42 9.22
C MET A 56 13.32 7.40 10.36
N ARG A 57 13.38 7.92 11.59
CA ARG A 57 13.02 7.16 12.79
C ARG A 57 11.55 7.43 13.08
N ILE A 58 10.77 6.38 13.19
CA ILE A 58 9.36 6.49 13.49
C ILE A 58 9.23 6.31 14.99
N GLN A 59 9.05 7.42 15.71
CA GLN A 59 9.06 7.47 17.18
C GLN A 59 8.07 6.52 17.87
N TYR A 60 7.08 6.00 17.13
CA TYR A 60 6.04 5.13 17.64
C TYR A 60 6.30 3.64 17.38
N PHE A 61 7.35 3.28 16.64
CA PHE A 61 7.88 1.92 16.71
C PHE A 61 8.77 1.85 17.95
N GLU A 62 8.53 0.88 18.84
CA GLU A 62 9.37 0.64 20.03
C GLU A 62 10.74 0.04 19.67
N ASP A 63 11.21 0.25 18.44
CA ASP A 63 12.48 -0.23 17.95
C ASP A 63 13.41 0.93 17.58
N ALA A 64 14.70 0.62 17.57
CA ALA A 64 15.73 1.60 17.27
C ALA A 64 16.02 1.71 15.76
N PHE A 65 15.20 1.10 14.89
CA PHE A 65 15.52 0.96 13.47
C PHE A 65 15.37 2.26 12.69
N ASN A 66 16.17 2.37 11.63
CA ASN A 66 15.99 3.38 10.60
C ASN A 66 15.06 2.82 9.53
N TYR A 67 14.02 3.56 9.20
CA TYR A 67 13.06 3.20 8.17
C TYR A 67 13.28 4.06 6.94
N THR A 68 13.36 3.41 5.79
CA THR A 68 13.13 4.08 4.51
C THR A 68 11.64 4.36 4.38
N ALA A 69 11.27 5.58 4.05
CA ALA A 69 9.90 6.01 3.83
C ALA A 69 9.73 6.50 2.40
N TYR A 70 8.64 6.11 1.76
CA TYR A 70 8.24 6.62 0.46
C TYR A 70 6.72 6.84 0.38
N PRO A 71 6.25 7.97 -0.17
CA PRO A 71 4.83 8.27 -0.27
C PRO A 71 4.09 7.30 -1.20
N MET A 72 2.90 6.89 -0.77
CA MET A 72 1.97 6.11 -1.58
C MET A 72 0.94 7.04 -2.22
N LEU A 73 1.01 7.18 -3.54
CA LEU A 73 0.05 7.94 -4.31
C LEU A 73 -1.15 7.06 -4.67
N LEU A 74 -2.18 7.09 -3.82
CA LEU A 74 -3.39 6.28 -3.98
C LEU A 74 -4.44 7.00 -4.84
N ASN A 75 -5.39 6.24 -5.40
CA ASN A 75 -6.57 6.77 -6.11
C ASN A 75 -6.26 7.74 -7.26
N GLY A 76 -5.18 7.50 -8.01
CA GLY A 76 -4.80 8.36 -9.15
C GLY A 76 -4.17 9.70 -8.76
N ALA A 77 -3.81 9.88 -7.48
CA ALA A 77 -3.01 11.02 -7.07
C ALA A 77 -1.67 11.04 -7.83
N THR A 78 -1.23 12.22 -8.23
CA THR A 78 0.05 12.42 -8.92
C THR A 78 1.04 13.23 -8.09
N SER A 79 0.61 13.77 -6.95
CA SER A 79 1.42 14.62 -6.08
C SER A 79 0.97 14.56 -4.62
N LEU A 80 1.83 15.03 -3.72
CA LEU A 80 1.56 15.15 -2.29
C LEU A 80 0.80 16.43 -1.93
N THR A 81 -0.31 16.69 -2.62
CA THR A 81 -1.13 17.90 -2.39
C THR A 81 -2.38 17.65 -1.55
N ASN A 82 -2.62 16.39 -1.12
CA ASN A 82 -3.79 16.03 -0.32
C ASN A 82 -3.77 16.68 1.08
N PRO A 83 -4.70 17.62 1.38
CA PRO A 83 -4.75 18.31 2.67
C PRO A 83 -5.21 17.42 3.84
N ASN A 84 -5.80 16.25 3.54
CA ASN A 84 -6.34 15.33 4.54
C ASN A 84 -5.32 14.30 5.03
N GLY A 85 -4.06 14.39 4.57
CA GLY A 85 -2.97 13.52 4.94
C GLY A 85 -2.44 12.65 3.81
N HIS A 86 -1.26 12.09 4.04
CA HIS A 86 -0.53 11.29 3.07
C HIS A 86 -0.22 9.91 3.64
N TYR A 87 -0.24 8.91 2.76
CA TYR A 87 0.13 7.54 3.09
C TYR A 87 1.59 7.33 2.73
N PHE A 88 2.31 6.58 3.55
CA PHE A 88 3.71 6.23 3.31
C PHE A 88 3.91 4.75 3.53
N LEU A 89 4.60 4.11 2.59
CA LEU A 89 5.21 2.81 2.80
C LEU A 89 6.51 3.04 3.55
N VAL A 90 6.71 2.32 4.64
CA VAL A 90 7.93 2.39 5.45
C VAL A 90 8.53 1.02 5.64
N TRP A 91 9.85 0.88 5.51
CA TRP A 91 10.54 -0.41 5.64
C TRP A 91 12.00 -0.27 6.07
N THR A 92 12.51 -1.28 6.77
CA THR A 92 13.94 -1.40 7.09
C THR A 92 14.74 -1.91 5.89
N GLU A 93 16.05 -1.66 5.87
CA GLU A 93 16.95 -2.06 4.78
C GLU A 93 16.89 -3.56 4.46
N ASN A 94 16.75 -4.40 5.49
CA ASN A 94 16.61 -5.85 5.37
C ASN A 94 15.17 -6.34 5.14
N PHE A 95 14.20 -5.44 4.97
CA PHE A 95 12.79 -5.73 4.72
C PHE A 95 12.04 -6.51 5.82
N SER A 96 12.67 -6.74 6.98
CA SER A 96 12.07 -7.51 8.07
C SER A 96 10.98 -6.74 8.80
N ASN A 97 11.17 -5.43 8.98
CA ASN A 97 10.19 -4.56 9.61
C ASN A 97 9.68 -3.55 8.59
N TRP A 98 8.37 -3.47 8.47
CA TRP A 98 7.73 -2.60 7.50
C TRP A 98 6.28 -2.36 7.89
N ASN A 99 5.71 -1.27 7.39
CA ASN A 99 4.30 -0.93 7.61
C ASN A 99 3.85 0.10 6.58
N VAL A 100 2.55 0.42 6.61
CA VAL A 100 2.01 1.62 6.00
C VAL A 100 1.59 2.57 7.11
N ILE A 101 2.00 3.83 7.00
CA ILE A 101 1.60 4.88 7.92
C ILE A 101 0.80 5.95 7.21
N MET A 102 -0.14 6.54 7.92
CA MET A 102 -0.87 7.72 7.51
C MET A 102 -0.35 8.92 8.29
N LYS A 103 0.23 9.89 7.59
CA LYS A 103 0.65 11.17 8.18
C LYS A 103 -0.47 12.19 7.98
N LEU A 104 -1.09 12.58 9.07
CA LEU A 104 -2.01 13.72 9.16
C LEU A 104 -1.22 14.96 9.61
N ASN A 105 -1.82 16.15 9.47
CA ASN A 105 -1.19 17.41 9.88
C ASN A 105 -0.76 17.41 11.36
N THR A 106 -1.53 16.74 12.22
CA THR A 106 -1.36 16.74 13.68
C THR A 106 -0.77 15.45 14.24
N GLU A 107 -0.78 14.35 13.48
CA GLU A 107 -0.43 13.03 14.02
C GLU A 107 0.03 12.05 12.93
N THR A 108 0.72 10.98 13.34
CA THR A 108 1.04 9.84 12.49
C THR A 108 0.28 8.63 13.03
N LYS A 109 -0.43 7.90 12.16
CA LYS A 109 -1.13 6.67 12.51
C LYS A 109 -0.57 5.48 11.74
N PHE A 110 -0.48 4.33 12.39
CA PHE A 110 -0.22 3.07 11.71
C PHE A 110 -1.49 2.55 11.07
N CYS A 111 -1.35 2.02 9.88
CA CYS A 111 -2.42 1.27 9.25
C CYS A 111 -2.48 -0.14 9.86
N GLN A 112 -3.70 -0.65 10.02
CA GLN A 112 -3.91 -1.95 10.62
C GLN A 112 -3.66 -3.04 9.59
N MET A 113 -2.65 -3.87 9.81
CA MET A 113 -2.39 -5.04 8.97
C MET A 113 -3.48 -6.09 9.15
N THR A 114 -3.99 -6.64 8.05
CA THR A 114 -4.93 -7.76 8.09
C THR A 114 -4.23 -9.01 8.63
N SER A 115 -4.96 -9.81 9.42
CA SER A 115 -4.37 -10.94 10.18
C SER A 115 -3.66 -11.97 9.31
N GLN A 116 -4.12 -12.15 8.07
CA GLN A 116 -3.50 -13.04 7.09
C GLN A 116 -2.06 -12.67 6.71
N TYR A 117 -1.61 -11.43 6.98
CA TYR A 117 -0.25 -10.96 6.67
C TYR A 117 0.63 -10.76 7.90
N TRP A 118 0.15 -11.06 9.11
CA TRP A 118 0.95 -10.89 10.32
C TRP A 118 2.26 -11.67 10.24
N GLY A 119 3.38 -10.98 10.50
CA GLY A 119 4.73 -11.54 10.42
C GLY A 119 5.28 -11.71 9.00
N SER A 120 4.52 -11.36 7.96
CA SER A 120 5.05 -11.35 6.58
C SER A 120 6.11 -10.26 6.44
N SER A 121 7.23 -10.58 5.79
CA SER A 121 8.23 -9.58 5.42
C SER A 121 7.78 -8.79 4.19
N LEU A 122 8.36 -7.61 3.98
CA LEU A 122 8.07 -6.84 2.77
C LEU A 122 8.57 -7.59 1.52
N GLN A 123 9.69 -8.34 1.61
CA GLN A 123 10.19 -9.17 0.51
C GLN A 123 9.15 -10.16 0.00
N THR A 124 8.43 -10.84 0.91
CA THR A 124 7.35 -11.77 0.53
C THR A 124 6.26 -11.08 -0.26
N ILE A 125 5.87 -9.86 0.14
CA ILE A 125 4.85 -9.08 -0.58
C ILE A 125 5.37 -8.62 -1.95
N LEU A 126 6.65 -8.26 -2.03
CA LEU A 126 7.30 -7.79 -3.25
C LEU A 126 7.70 -8.92 -4.21
N ASN A 127 7.66 -10.18 -3.79
CA ASN A 127 8.21 -11.35 -4.50
C ASN A 127 9.71 -11.21 -4.82
N LEU A 128 10.50 -10.80 -3.81
CA LEU A 128 11.97 -10.65 -3.89
C LEU A 128 12.72 -11.81 -3.23
#